data_AF-A0A3D9JNN8-F1
#
_entry.id   AF-A0A3D9JNN8-F1
#
_cell.length_a   1.000
_cell.length_b   1.000
_cell.length_c   1.000
_cell.angle_alpha   90.00
_cell.angle_beta   90.00
_cell.angle_gamma   90.00
#
_symmetry.space_group_name_H-M   'P 1'
#
loop_
_entity.id
_entity.type
_entity.pdbx_description
1 polymer ?
#
loop_
_entity_poly.entity_id
_entity_poly.type
_entity_poly.pdbx_seq_one_letter_code
_entity_poly.pdbx_strand_id
1 'polypeptide(L)'
;MADQALVVTEDDVRAMLLAGDSIVGQAGRSMLAKVLKGSRDKKLLAIGLDKSAGYGYFRSLTLDQITERVDWMILHDFFAIDYDRDMPLLVFTDRGWEIQIENMTELMLKQWEMWADTVPQDLDMTYLKDLNRSMILLFLEKVARTHDARYLPLLRQWAPIDYRKVREAIGKVIDYLEQGNSESPLMLEGAYRSFYYTPGEPLIEPRGSERLKCWECGKRFEWTVEEQDKFRMRGWKPPKRCESCRENRHGQREAWL
;
A
#
# COMPACT_ATOMS: atom_id res chain seq x y z
N MET A 1 8.45 15.09 -30.81
CA MET A 1 9.21 14.89 -29.55
C MET A 1 9.24 13.40 -29.32
N ALA A 2 10.42 12.80 -29.20
CA ALA A 2 10.55 11.36 -29.09
C ALA A 2 9.75 10.86 -27.89
N ASP A 3 8.89 9.87 -28.15
CA ASP A 3 8.12 9.13 -27.15
C ASP A 3 9.12 8.43 -26.23
N GLN A 4 9.43 9.07 -25.10
CA GLN A 4 10.38 8.54 -24.14
C GLN A 4 9.64 7.43 -23.40
N ALA A 5 10.05 6.19 -23.62
CA ALA A 5 9.44 5.02 -22.98
C ALA A 5 9.23 5.29 -21.49
N LEU A 6 8.02 5.01 -21.00
CA LEU A 6 7.67 5.21 -19.59
C LEU A 6 8.60 4.41 -18.70
N VAL A 7 9.50 5.10 -18.00
CA VAL A 7 10.35 4.53 -16.95
C VAL A 7 9.74 4.87 -15.60
N VAL A 8 9.42 3.82 -14.84
CA VAL A 8 8.99 3.90 -13.43
C VAL A 8 10.06 3.20 -12.59
N THR A 9 10.58 3.92 -11.59
CA THR A 9 11.57 3.43 -10.64
C THR A 9 10.91 2.92 -9.36
N GLU A 10 11.66 2.23 -8.48
CA GLU A 10 11.11 1.82 -7.18
C GLU A 10 10.79 3.01 -6.27
N ASP A 11 11.56 4.09 -6.36
CA ASP A 11 11.27 5.32 -5.63
C ASP A 11 9.97 5.96 -6.13
N ASP A 12 9.71 5.91 -7.44
CA ASP A 12 8.43 6.33 -8.01
C ASP A 12 7.27 5.49 -7.46
N VAL A 13 7.43 4.17 -7.38
CA VAL A 13 6.44 3.25 -6.79
C VAL A 13 6.16 3.63 -5.34
N ARG A 14 7.21 3.79 -4.51
CA ARG A 14 7.07 4.14 -3.09
C ARG A 14 6.43 5.51 -2.91
N ALA A 15 6.80 6.51 -3.71
CA ALA A 15 6.19 7.83 -3.66
C ALA A 15 4.70 7.80 -4.04
N MET A 16 4.33 7.01 -5.05
CA MET A 16 2.93 6.84 -5.44
C MET A 16 2.10 6.08 -4.40
N LEU A 17 2.66 5.05 -3.74
CA LEU A 17 2.01 4.35 -2.63
C LEU A 17 1.78 5.29 -1.43
N LEU A 18 2.80 6.10 -1.08
CA LEU A 18 2.69 7.11 -0.02
C LEU A 18 1.61 8.15 -0.30
N ALA A 19 1.58 8.70 -1.51
CA ALA A 19 0.54 9.64 -1.91
C ALA A 19 -0.85 8.97 -1.94
N GLY A 20 -0.91 7.71 -2.38
CA GLY A 20 -2.09 6.87 -2.41
C GLY A 20 -2.76 6.70 -1.06
N ASP A 21 -2.00 6.58 0.02
CA ASP A 21 -2.50 6.38 1.39
C ASP A 21 -3.59 7.40 1.78
N SER A 22 -3.41 8.65 1.37
CA SER A 22 -4.33 9.75 1.67
C SER A 22 -5.63 9.76 0.84
N ILE A 23 -5.73 8.95 -0.22
CA ILE A 23 -6.84 8.98 -1.17
C ILE A 23 -7.50 7.63 -1.43
N VAL A 24 -6.87 6.52 -1.05
CA VAL A 24 -7.41 5.17 -1.30
C VAL A 24 -8.79 5.02 -0.65
N GLY A 25 -9.73 4.43 -1.38
CA GLY A 25 -11.13 4.31 -0.96
C GLY A 25 -11.92 5.63 -0.93
N GLN A 26 -11.33 6.76 -1.34
CA GLN A 26 -11.97 8.09 -1.30
C GLN A 26 -11.96 8.79 -2.66
N ALA A 27 -10.97 8.53 -3.51
CA ALA A 27 -10.88 9.12 -4.83
C ALA A 27 -10.23 8.19 -5.86
N GLY A 28 -10.46 8.49 -7.14
CA GLY A 28 -9.87 7.76 -8.26
C GLY A 28 -8.50 8.29 -8.72
N ARG A 29 -7.96 7.63 -9.74
CA ARG A 29 -6.64 7.90 -10.35
C ARG A 29 -6.34 9.37 -10.66
N SER A 30 -7.33 10.12 -11.13
CA SER A 30 -7.14 11.54 -11.49
C SER A 30 -6.85 12.42 -10.27
N MET A 31 -7.35 12.04 -9.08
CA MET A 31 -7.00 12.75 -7.85
C MET A 31 -5.57 12.44 -7.44
N LEU A 32 -5.13 11.18 -7.53
CA LEU A 32 -3.74 10.78 -7.27
C LEU A 32 -2.77 11.57 -8.14
N ALA A 33 -3.07 11.66 -9.44
CA ALA A 33 -2.23 12.39 -10.38
C ALA A 33 -2.11 13.89 -10.00
N LYS A 34 -3.19 14.50 -9.52
CA LYS A 34 -3.17 15.89 -9.03
C LYS A 34 -2.35 16.06 -7.76
N VAL A 35 -2.42 15.11 -6.82
CA VAL A 35 -1.60 15.10 -5.60
C VAL A 35 -0.13 15.02 -5.97
N LEU A 36 0.25 14.03 -6.77
CA LEU A 36 1.63 13.83 -7.23
C LEU A 36 2.17 15.00 -8.04
N LYS A 37 1.31 15.69 -8.80
CA LYS A 37 1.67 16.92 -9.53
C LYS A 37 1.92 18.12 -8.63
N GLY A 38 1.38 18.12 -7.41
CA GLY A 38 1.38 19.30 -6.53
C GLY A 38 0.34 20.34 -6.96
N SER A 39 -0.82 19.87 -7.41
CA SER A 39 -1.89 20.72 -7.94
C SER A 39 -2.53 21.60 -6.87
N ARG A 40 -2.74 22.87 -7.18
CA ARG A 40 -3.46 23.85 -6.34
C ARG A 40 -4.98 23.80 -6.52
N ASP A 41 -5.52 22.64 -6.87
CA ASP A 41 -6.96 22.44 -7.05
C ASP A 41 -7.71 22.74 -5.74
N LYS A 42 -8.74 23.60 -5.80
CA LYS A 42 -9.45 24.06 -4.59
C LYS A 42 -10.05 22.91 -3.79
N LYS A 43 -10.57 21.85 -4.45
CA LYS A 43 -11.16 20.71 -3.75
C LYS A 43 -10.09 19.89 -3.05
N LEU A 44 -8.95 19.69 -3.72
CA LEU A 44 -7.79 18.98 -3.16
C LEU A 44 -7.28 19.68 -1.89
N LEU A 45 -7.11 21.00 -1.95
CA LEU A 45 -6.65 21.80 -0.79
C LEU A 45 -7.68 21.83 0.34
N ALA A 46 -8.97 21.86 0.03
CA ALA A 46 -10.03 21.90 1.02
C ALA A 46 -10.05 20.66 1.93
N ILE A 47 -9.58 19.52 1.43
CA ILE A 47 -9.46 18.27 2.21
C ILE A 47 -8.02 17.99 2.66
N GLY A 48 -7.11 18.96 2.52
CA GLY A 48 -5.74 18.89 3.06
C GLY A 48 -4.80 17.91 2.36
N LEU A 49 -5.11 17.49 1.13
CA LEU A 49 -4.26 16.55 0.38
C LEU A 49 -2.90 17.13 -0.02
N ASP A 50 -2.72 18.45 0.08
CA ASP A 50 -1.41 19.11 -0.05
C ASP A 50 -0.43 18.78 1.08
N LYS A 51 -0.92 18.21 2.18
CA LYS A 51 -0.11 17.73 3.31
C LYS A 51 0.28 16.26 3.19
N SER A 52 -0.24 15.55 2.18
CA SER A 52 0.07 14.14 1.97
C SER A 52 1.55 13.94 1.64
N ALA A 53 2.10 12.81 2.09
CA ALA A 53 3.42 12.36 1.66
C ALA A 53 3.40 12.16 0.14
N GLY A 54 4.42 12.66 -0.57
CA GLY A 54 4.48 12.58 -2.03
C GLY A 54 3.74 13.70 -2.79
N TYR A 55 3.12 14.66 -2.11
CA TYR A 55 2.54 15.84 -2.78
C TYR A 55 3.60 16.61 -3.58
N GLY A 56 3.37 16.72 -4.90
CA GLY A 56 4.31 17.38 -5.80
C GLY A 56 5.59 16.60 -6.11
N TYR A 57 5.66 15.30 -5.80
CA TYR A 57 6.81 14.46 -6.16
C TYR A 57 7.11 14.50 -7.68
N PHE A 58 6.08 14.51 -8.51
CA PHE A 58 6.17 14.64 -9.97
C PHE A 58 5.88 16.06 -10.48
N ARG A 59 6.26 17.10 -9.73
CA ARG A 59 6.00 18.50 -10.11
C ARG A 59 6.51 18.86 -11.50
N SER A 60 7.58 18.24 -11.98
CA SER A 60 8.16 18.49 -13.31
C SER A 60 7.38 17.83 -14.47
N LEU A 61 6.61 16.77 -14.22
CA LEU A 61 5.91 15.99 -15.24
C LEU A 61 4.55 16.60 -15.60
N THR A 62 4.02 16.32 -16.79
CA THR A 62 2.64 16.69 -17.15
C THR A 62 1.63 15.82 -16.41
N LEU A 63 0.37 16.26 -16.32
CA LEU A 63 -0.68 15.42 -15.72
C LEU A 63 -0.90 14.12 -16.49
N ASP A 64 -0.74 14.12 -17.81
CA ASP A 64 -0.86 12.91 -18.64
C ASP A 64 0.26 11.92 -18.33
N GLN A 65 1.52 12.38 -18.27
CA GLN A 65 2.67 11.56 -17.89
C GLN A 65 2.55 10.98 -16.47
N ILE A 66 1.91 11.71 -15.55
CA ILE A 66 1.64 11.21 -14.19
C ILE A 66 0.48 10.21 -14.21
N THR A 67 -0.56 10.47 -15.00
CA THR A 67 -1.70 9.55 -15.14
C THR A 67 -1.25 8.21 -15.72
N GLU A 68 -0.35 8.22 -16.71
CA GLU A 68 0.28 7.00 -17.25
C GLU A 68 1.04 6.22 -16.18
N ARG A 69 1.71 6.90 -15.23
CA ARG A 69 2.40 6.25 -14.09
C ARG A 69 1.42 5.64 -13.10
N VAL A 70 0.30 6.32 -12.84
CA VAL A 70 -0.76 5.78 -11.98
C VAL A 70 -1.43 4.58 -12.65
N ASP A 71 -1.69 4.64 -13.95
CA ASP A 71 -2.21 3.50 -14.71
C ASP A 71 -1.19 2.35 -14.70
N TRP A 72 0.11 2.62 -14.85
CA TRP A 72 1.18 1.64 -14.68
C TRP A 72 1.12 0.94 -13.31
N MET A 73 0.89 1.69 -12.22
CA MET A 73 0.73 1.10 -10.89
C MET A 73 -0.48 0.16 -10.78
N ILE A 74 -1.57 0.47 -11.48
CA ILE A 74 -2.75 -0.42 -11.55
C ILE A 74 -2.40 -1.68 -12.32
N LEU A 75 -1.73 -1.53 -13.46
CA LEU A 75 -1.34 -2.63 -14.33
C LEU A 75 -0.31 -3.58 -13.69
N HIS A 76 0.55 -3.07 -12.81
CA HIS A 76 1.59 -3.82 -12.09
C HIS A 76 1.18 -4.28 -10.68
N ASP A 77 -0.13 -4.32 -10.40
CA ASP A 77 -0.69 -4.92 -9.18
C ASP A 77 -0.26 -4.22 -7.88
N PHE A 78 -0.10 -2.90 -7.91
CA PHE A 78 0.10 -2.09 -6.70
C PHE A 78 -1.19 -1.38 -6.27
N PHE A 79 -1.98 -0.94 -7.25
CA PHE A 79 -3.33 -0.42 -7.03
C PHE A 79 -4.35 -1.24 -7.82
N ALA A 80 -5.61 -1.16 -7.39
CA ALA A 80 -6.76 -1.64 -8.13
C ALA A 80 -7.82 -0.54 -8.20
N ILE A 81 -8.77 -0.73 -9.12
CA ILE A 81 -9.98 0.07 -9.19
C ILE A 81 -11.08 -0.71 -8.49
N ASP A 82 -11.70 -0.09 -7.49
CA ASP A 82 -12.95 -0.54 -6.90
C ASP A 82 -14.07 0.46 -7.20
N TYR A 83 -15.32 0.07 -6.99
CA TYR A 83 -16.47 0.90 -7.30
C TYR A 83 -17.33 1.13 -6.06
N ASP A 84 -17.47 2.39 -5.65
CA ASP A 84 -18.59 2.82 -4.82
C ASP A 84 -19.71 3.32 -5.72
N ARG A 85 -20.72 2.47 -5.93
CA ARG A 85 -21.77 2.63 -6.95
C ARG A 85 -21.13 2.78 -8.34
N ASP A 86 -21.19 3.96 -8.94
CA ASP A 86 -20.62 4.25 -10.26
C ASP A 86 -19.29 5.00 -10.16
N MET A 87 -18.81 5.31 -8.95
CA MET A 87 -17.58 6.07 -8.74
C MET A 87 -16.38 5.12 -8.65
N PRO A 88 -15.42 5.20 -9.60
CA PRO A 88 -14.19 4.43 -9.52
C PRO A 88 -13.26 5.02 -8.45
N LEU A 89 -12.94 4.21 -7.46
CA LEU A 89 -12.03 4.52 -6.37
C LEU A 89 -10.74 3.74 -6.55
N LEU A 90 -9.62 4.37 -6.24
CA LEU A 90 -8.35 3.67 -6.15
C LEU A 90 -8.29 2.94 -4.80
N VAL A 91 -7.86 1.68 -4.80
CA VAL A 91 -7.59 0.92 -3.58
C VAL A 91 -6.23 0.23 -3.70
N PHE A 92 -5.58 -0.09 -2.58
CA PHE A 92 -4.40 -0.95 -2.63
C PHE A 92 -4.80 -2.38 -3.03
N THR A 93 -3.97 -3.03 -3.84
CA THR A 93 -3.96 -4.50 -3.90
C THR A 93 -3.35 -5.06 -2.62
N ASP A 94 -3.45 -6.37 -2.40
CA ASP A 94 -2.75 -7.00 -1.27
C ASP A 94 -1.23 -6.73 -1.35
N ARG A 95 -0.62 -6.92 -2.53
CA ARG A 95 0.81 -6.64 -2.77
C ARG A 95 1.18 -5.17 -2.55
N GLY A 96 0.38 -4.23 -3.06
CA GLY A 96 0.63 -2.80 -2.87
C GLY A 96 0.51 -2.39 -1.40
N TRP A 97 -0.43 -2.99 -0.67
CA TRP A 97 -0.59 -2.74 0.76
C TRP A 97 0.58 -3.30 1.58
N GLU A 98 1.09 -4.48 1.25
CA GLU A 98 2.28 -5.06 1.90
C GLU A 98 3.49 -4.12 1.79
N ILE A 99 3.76 -3.65 0.57
CA ILE A 99 4.88 -2.76 0.29
C ILE A 99 4.68 -1.42 1.02
N GLN A 100 3.45 -0.90 1.05
CA GLN A 100 3.15 0.36 1.71
C GLN A 100 3.29 0.26 3.24
N ILE A 101 2.81 -0.83 3.85
CA ILE A 101 3.04 -1.11 5.27
C ILE A 101 4.54 -1.16 5.57
N GLU A 102 5.32 -1.86 4.75
CA GLU A 102 6.76 -1.94 4.95
C GLU A 102 7.39 -0.53 4.88
N ASN A 103 7.07 0.22 3.82
CA ASN A 103 7.59 1.56 3.60
C ASN A 103 7.23 2.52 4.76
N MET A 104 5.98 2.51 5.21
CA MET A 104 5.53 3.35 6.33
C MET A 104 6.24 3.00 7.62
N THR A 105 6.33 1.71 7.96
CA THR A 105 6.99 1.29 9.20
C THR A 105 8.50 1.57 9.19
N GLU A 106 9.16 1.50 8.03
CA GLU A 106 10.56 1.94 7.87
C GLU A 106 10.73 3.45 8.06
N LEU A 107 9.84 4.27 7.46
CA LEU A 107 9.88 5.72 7.65
C LEU A 107 9.64 6.11 9.11
N MET A 108 8.70 5.45 9.78
CA MET A 108 8.44 5.64 11.20
C MET A 108 9.66 5.26 12.05
N LEU A 109 10.34 4.15 11.74
CA LEU A 109 11.53 3.73 12.48
C LEU A 109 12.68 4.70 12.31
N LYS A 110 12.95 5.17 11.07
CA LYS A 110 13.94 6.23 10.81
C LYS A 110 13.62 7.52 11.54
N GLN A 111 12.34 7.89 11.62
CA GLN A 111 11.90 9.05 12.38
C GLN A 111 12.19 8.88 13.88
N TRP A 112 11.85 7.71 14.43
CA TRP A 112 12.11 7.40 15.83
C TRP A 112 13.60 7.31 16.14
N GLU A 113 14.43 6.82 15.22
CA GLU A 113 15.89 6.77 15.38
C GLU A 113 16.46 8.17 15.62
N MET A 114 15.98 9.19 14.88
CA MET A 114 16.38 10.58 15.09
C MET A 114 15.95 11.13 16.46
N TRP A 115 14.86 10.61 17.05
CA TRP A 115 14.36 11.04 18.35
C TRP A 115 14.89 10.21 19.53
N ALA A 116 15.44 9.03 19.26
CA ALA A 116 15.92 8.11 20.28
C ALA A 116 17.09 8.71 21.08
N ASP A 117 17.93 9.54 20.44
CA ASP A 117 19.02 10.25 21.11
C ASP A 117 18.54 11.47 21.91
N THR A 118 17.49 12.15 21.45
CA THR A 118 16.91 13.31 22.13
C THR A 118 15.43 13.44 21.77
N VAL A 119 14.57 13.04 22.71
CA VAL A 119 13.12 13.13 22.53
C VAL A 119 12.71 14.60 22.42
N PRO A 120 12.01 15.03 21.35
CA PRO A 120 11.51 16.39 21.23
C PRO A 120 10.57 16.75 22.39
N GLN A 121 10.74 17.95 22.96
CA GLN A 121 9.94 18.38 24.13
C GLN A 121 8.43 18.40 23.84
N ASP A 122 8.05 18.83 22.63
CA ASP A 122 6.66 18.95 22.20
C ASP A 122 6.19 17.74 21.36
N LEU A 123 6.85 16.59 21.50
CA LEU A 123 6.46 15.38 20.78
C LEU A 123 5.07 14.92 21.24
N ASP A 124 4.10 15.01 20.35
CA ASP A 124 2.77 14.44 20.55
C ASP A 124 2.66 13.09 19.86
N MET A 125 2.52 12.00 20.64
CA MET A 125 2.37 10.64 20.08
C MET A 125 0.97 10.34 19.54
N THR A 126 0.02 11.29 19.59
CA THR A 126 -1.32 11.09 19.01
C THR A 126 -1.30 10.83 17.51
N TYR A 127 -0.24 11.19 16.79
CA TYR A 127 -0.09 10.89 15.36
C TYR A 127 -0.06 9.38 15.05
N LEU A 128 0.27 8.54 16.04
CA LEU A 128 0.25 7.07 15.92
C LEU A 128 -1.13 6.48 16.22
N LYS A 129 -1.98 7.26 16.88
CA LYS A 129 -3.34 6.84 17.22
C LYS A 129 -4.13 6.69 15.94
N ASP A 130 -5.03 5.72 15.91
CA ASP A 130 -5.95 5.45 14.79
C ASP A 130 -5.29 4.96 13.48
N LEU A 131 -3.96 4.82 13.46
CA LEU A 131 -3.26 4.12 12.38
C LEU A 131 -3.65 2.64 12.34
N ASN A 132 -3.45 2.02 11.18
CA ASN A 132 -3.79 0.61 10.99
C ASN A 132 -3.11 -0.26 12.06
N ARG A 133 -3.92 -0.95 12.86
CA ARG A 133 -3.42 -1.72 14.01
C ARG A 133 -2.39 -2.79 13.62
N SER A 134 -2.59 -3.52 12.52
CA SER A 134 -1.63 -4.56 12.12
C SER A 134 -0.28 -3.97 11.69
N MET A 135 -0.29 -2.78 11.06
CA MET A 135 0.91 -2.01 10.73
C MET A 135 1.61 -1.51 12.01
N ILE A 136 0.87 -0.96 12.97
CA ILE A 136 1.40 -0.51 14.27
C ILE A 136 2.07 -1.65 15.04
N LEU A 137 1.45 -2.83 15.05
CA LEU A 137 2.03 -4.00 15.70
C LEU A 137 3.29 -4.49 14.97
N LEU A 138 3.34 -4.43 13.64
CA LEU A 138 4.57 -4.70 12.88
C LEU A 138 5.67 -3.67 13.20
N PHE A 139 5.32 -2.39 13.27
CA PHE A 139 6.24 -1.32 13.65
C PHE A 139 6.88 -1.58 15.03
N LEU A 140 6.08 -1.98 16.01
CA LEU A 140 6.56 -2.36 17.33
C LEU A 140 7.52 -3.56 17.32
N GLU A 141 7.26 -4.57 16.49
CA GLU A 141 8.22 -5.68 16.29
C GLU A 141 9.54 -5.19 15.68
N LYS A 142 9.49 -4.26 14.72
CA LYS A 142 10.69 -3.67 14.13
C LYS A 142 11.51 -2.91 15.16
N VAL A 143 10.86 -2.10 16.00
CA VAL A 143 11.52 -1.45 17.14
C VAL A 143 12.16 -2.48 18.07
N ALA A 144 11.45 -3.56 18.43
CA ALA A 144 12.01 -4.62 19.26
C ALA A 144 13.26 -5.29 18.65
N ARG A 145 13.27 -5.54 17.34
CA ARG A 145 14.39 -6.15 16.61
C ARG A 145 15.66 -5.30 16.57
N THR A 146 15.56 -3.99 16.84
CA THR A 146 16.76 -3.15 16.98
C THR A 146 17.57 -3.50 18.22
N HIS A 147 16.93 -4.12 19.23
CA HIS A 147 17.49 -4.32 20.57
C HIS A 147 18.01 -3.02 21.23
N ASP A 148 17.50 -1.87 20.79
CA ASP A 148 18.01 -0.57 21.21
C ASP A 148 17.13 0.03 22.32
N ALA A 149 17.68 0.06 23.54
CA ALA A 149 17.01 0.62 24.70
C ALA A 149 16.77 2.15 24.59
N ARG A 150 17.39 2.86 23.63
CA ARG A 150 17.15 4.29 23.38
C ARG A 150 15.70 4.57 22.97
N TYR A 151 14.94 3.57 22.49
CA TYR A 151 13.52 3.73 22.17
C TYR A 151 12.59 3.72 23.39
N LEU A 152 13.06 3.31 24.59
CA LEU A 152 12.23 3.18 25.78
C LEU A 152 11.48 4.48 26.17
N PRO A 153 12.08 5.68 26.15
CA PRO A 153 11.36 6.91 26.45
C PRO A 153 10.18 7.17 25.51
N LEU A 154 10.36 6.94 24.20
CA LEU A 154 9.31 7.10 23.19
C LEU A 154 8.14 6.12 23.42
N LEU A 155 8.47 4.84 23.68
CA LEU A 155 7.48 3.81 23.99
C LEU A 155 6.67 4.15 25.25
N ARG A 156 7.35 4.60 26.31
CA ARG A 156 6.71 5.00 27.58
C ARG A 156 5.81 6.22 27.41
N GLN A 157 6.19 7.17 26.55
CA GLN A 157 5.37 8.34 26.22
C GLN A 157 4.13 7.96 25.38
N TRP A 158 4.24 6.98 24.49
CA TRP A 158 3.14 6.53 23.64
C TRP A 158 2.11 5.64 24.37
N ALA A 159 2.57 4.71 25.20
CA ALA A 159 1.71 3.74 25.90
C ALA A 159 0.40 4.30 26.53
N PRO A 160 0.39 5.47 27.21
CA PRO A 160 -0.84 6.01 27.79
C PRO A 160 -1.87 6.51 26.75
N ILE A 161 -1.47 6.83 25.52
CA ILE A 161 -2.30 7.51 24.50
C ILE A 161 -3.14 6.52 23.68
N ASP A 162 -2.61 5.32 23.44
CA ASP A 162 -3.22 4.35 22.54
C ASP A 162 -4.26 3.45 23.22
N TYR A 163 -5.00 2.70 22.40
CA TYR A 163 -5.99 1.73 22.84
C TYR A 163 -5.34 0.56 23.58
N ARG A 164 -6.12 -0.10 24.45
CA ARG A 164 -5.67 -1.19 25.33
C ARG A 164 -4.76 -2.22 24.63
N LYS A 165 -5.15 -2.72 23.45
CA LYS A 165 -4.38 -3.73 22.72
C LYS A 165 -3.00 -3.24 22.29
N VAL A 166 -2.89 -1.99 21.85
CA VAL A 166 -1.60 -1.40 21.44
C VAL A 166 -0.76 -1.11 22.67
N ARG A 167 -1.36 -0.61 23.77
CA ARG A 167 -0.68 -0.44 25.05
C ARG A 167 -0.07 -1.74 25.58
N GLU A 168 -0.80 -2.85 25.52
CA GLU A 168 -0.30 -4.19 25.89
C GLU A 168 0.89 -4.62 25.02
N ALA A 169 0.82 -4.34 23.71
CA ALA A 169 1.93 -4.62 22.80
C ALA A 169 3.17 -3.75 23.09
N ILE A 170 2.99 -2.46 23.39
CA ILE A 170 4.07 -1.57 23.80
C ILE A 170 4.74 -2.08 25.08
N GLY A 171 3.95 -2.53 26.06
CA GLY A 171 4.48 -3.13 27.29
C GLY A 171 5.38 -4.33 27.01
N LYS A 172 4.95 -5.26 26.15
CA LYS A 172 5.79 -6.41 25.73
C LYS A 172 7.10 -5.99 25.08
N VAL A 173 7.10 -4.92 24.29
CA VAL A 173 8.30 -4.40 23.63
C VAL A 173 9.24 -3.76 24.64
N ILE A 174 8.70 -2.97 25.58
CA ILE A 174 9.48 -2.41 26.70
C ILE A 174 10.15 -3.54 27.50
N ASP A 175 9.38 -4.54 27.93
CA ASP A 175 9.90 -5.68 28.68
C ASP A 175 10.99 -6.42 27.90
N TYR A 176 10.81 -6.59 26.58
CA TYR A 176 11.78 -7.23 25.69
C TYR A 176 13.09 -6.44 25.57
N LEU A 177 13.01 -5.12 25.40
CA LEU A 177 14.18 -4.24 25.31
C LEU A 177 14.92 -4.12 26.65
N GLU A 178 14.21 -4.13 27.78
CA GLU A 178 14.81 -4.08 29.13
C GLU A 178 15.55 -5.37 29.49
N GLN A 179 15.10 -6.53 28.99
CA GLN A 179 15.75 -7.82 29.23
C GLN A 179 17.08 -7.97 28.45
N GLY A 180 17.30 -7.19 27.39
CA GLY A 180 18.60 -6.99 26.75
C GLY A 180 19.24 -8.18 26.01
N ASN A 181 18.69 -9.41 26.08
CA ASN A 181 19.29 -10.62 25.51
C ASN A 181 18.27 -11.75 25.23
N SER A 182 17.27 -11.51 24.38
CA SER A 182 16.43 -12.60 23.82
C SER A 182 17.00 -13.06 22.48
N GLU A 183 17.34 -14.34 22.35
CA GLU A 183 17.77 -14.94 21.07
C GLU A 183 16.64 -15.02 20.03
N SER A 184 15.38 -15.01 20.49
CA SER A 184 14.20 -15.11 19.62
C SER A 184 13.56 -13.74 19.40
N PRO A 185 13.25 -13.36 18.14
CA PRO A 185 12.52 -12.14 17.85
C PRO A 185 11.16 -12.10 18.54
N LEU A 186 10.79 -10.94 19.09
CA LEU A 186 9.44 -10.72 19.62
C LEU A 186 8.41 -10.79 18.49
N MET A 187 7.42 -11.67 18.65
CA MET A 187 6.29 -11.81 17.72
C MET A 187 4.99 -11.39 18.40
N LEU A 188 4.36 -10.35 17.88
CA LEU A 188 3.09 -9.82 18.35
C LEU A 188 1.93 -10.41 17.57
N GLU A 189 0.90 -10.85 18.28
CA GLU A 189 -0.32 -11.39 17.68
C GLU A 189 -1.06 -10.28 16.92
N GLY A 190 -1.42 -10.55 15.67
CA GLY A 190 -2.11 -9.59 14.80
C GLY A 190 -1.22 -8.54 14.17
N ALA A 191 0.11 -8.60 14.39
CA ALA A 191 1.06 -7.88 13.55
C ALA A 191 0.94 -8.36 12.10
N TYR A 192 1.12 -7.41 11.20
CA TYR A 192 1.04 -7.70 9.78
C TYR A 192 2.11 -8.72 9.35
N ARG A 193 1.74 -9.60 8.42
CA ARG A 193 2.61 -10.65 7.87
C ARG A 193 2.60 -10.54 6.36
N SER A 194 3.79 -10.42 5.81
CA SER A 194 4.00 -10.30 4.36
C SER A 194 3.94 -11.68 3.71
N PHE A 195 3.25 -11.79 2.58
CA PHE A 195 3.08 -13.00 1.78
C PHE A 195 3.51 -12.82 0.31
N TYR A 196 3.41 -11.59 -0.20
CA TYR A 196 3.67 -11.20 -1.58
C TYR A 196 4.95 -10.36 -1.73
N TYR A 197 5.55 -9.89 -0.65
CA TYR A 197 6.74 -9.05 -0.67
C TYR A 197 7.76 -9.41 0.42
N THR A 198 9.03 -9.48 0.06
CA THR A 198 10.15 -9.61 1.00
C THR A 198 11.01 -8.33 0.98
N PRO A 199 11.29 -7.70 2.13
CA PRO A 199 12.19 -6.54 2.17
C PRO A 199 13.56 -6.85 1.54
N GLY A 200 13.98 -6.01 0.60
CA GLY A 200 15.24 -6.17 -0.14
C GLY A 200 15.11 -6.86 -1.49
N GLU A 201 13.96 -7.46 -1.81
CA GLU A 201 13.65 -7.93 -3.16
C GLU A 201 13.17 -6.78 -4.05
N PRO A 202 13.44 -6.85 -5.38
CA PRO A 202 12.96 -5.84 -6.32
C PRO A 202 11.44 -5.71 -6.30
N LEU A 203 10.93 -4.47 -6.27
CA LEU A 203 9.49 -4.21 -6.33
C LEU A 203 8.93 -4.42 -7.74
N ILE A 204 9.75 -4.18 -8.76
CA ILE A 204 9.30 -4.17 -10.16
C ILE A 204 9.63 -5.52 -10.78
N GLU A 205 8.61 -6.34 -10.91
CA GLU A 205 8.70 -7.67 -11.52
C GLU A 205 8.23 -7.63 -12.98
N PRO A 206 8.86 -8.42 -13.87
CA PRO A 206 8.36 -8.62 -15.23
C PRO A 206 6.95 -9.23 -15.21
N ARG A 207 6.08 -8.70 -16.06
CA ARG A 207 4.72 -9.22 -16.22
C ARG A 207 4.71 -10.38 -17.20
N GLY A 208 3.94 -11.42 -16.85
CA GLY A 208 3.77 -12.61 -17.69
C GLY A 208 2.34 -13.12 -17.67
N SER A 209 2.00 -13.97 -18.63
CA SER A 209 0.73 -14.67 -18.66
C SER A 209 0.59 -15.60 -17.46
N GLU A 210 -0.62 -15.67 -16.91
CA GLU A 210 -0.96 -16.57 -15.81
C GLU A 210 -1.75 -17.79 -16.32
N ARG A 211 -1.65 -18.93 -15.64
CA ARG A 211 -2.45 -20.14 -15.97
C ARG A 211 -3.56 -20.37 -14.96
N LEU A 212 -4.77 -19.93 -15.30
CA LEU A 212 -5.96 -20.08 -14.47
C LEU A 212 -6.67 -21.42 -14.73
N LYS A 213 -7.47 -21.88 -13.77
CA LYS A 213 -8.33 -23.06 -13.91
C LYS A 213 -9.79 -22.63 -14.04
N CYS A 214 -10.45 -23.06 -15.12
CA CYS A 214 -11.87 -22.83 -15.33
C CYS A 214 -12.70 -23.60 -14.29
N TRP A 215 -13.61 -22.90 -13.60
CA TRP A 215 -14.49 -23.52 -12.60
C TRP A 215 -15.61 -24.37 -13.20
N GLU A 216 -15.87 -24.23 -14.50
CA GLU A 216 -16.97 -24.90 -15.19
C GLU A 216 -16.51 -26.19 -15.88
N CYS A 217 -15.53 -26.09 -16.79
CA CYS A 217 -15.02 -27.25 -17.52
C CYS A 217 -13.73 -27.85 -16.91
N GLY A 218 -13.16 -27.24 -15.87
CA GLY A 218 -11.94 -27.70 -15.21
C GLY A 218 -10.64 -27.48 -16.01
N LYS A 219 -10.71 -27.09 -17.29
CA LYS A 219 -9.54 -26.86 -18.14
C LYS A 219 -8.72 -25.67 -17.63
N ARG A 220 -7.39 -25.79 -17.74
CA ARG A 220 -6.50 -24.65 -17.54
C ARG A 220 -6.44 -23.81 -18.82
N PHE A 221 -6.48 -22.50 -18.67
CA PHE A 221 -6.36 -21.55 -19.78
C PHE A 221 -5.36 -20.46 -19.42
N GLU A 222 -4.81 -19.83 -20.46
CA GLU A 222 -3.89 -18.72 -20.31
C GLU A 222 -4.68 -17.42 -20.10
N TRP A 223 -4.24 -16.61 -19.13
CA TRP A 223 -4.71 -15.26 -18.89
C TRP A 223 -3.58 -14.31 -19.28
N THR A 224 -3.65 -13.83 -20.52
CA THR A 224 -2.55 -13.06 -21.14
C THR A 224 -2.40 -11.69 -20.50
N VAL A 225 -1.24 -11.06 -20.67
CA VAL A 225 -0.97 -9.72 -20.14
C VAL A 225 -1.99 -8.70 -20.64
N GLU A 226 -2.40 -8.79 -21.90
CA GLU A 226 -3.40 -7.88 -22.50
C GLU A 226 -4.80 -8.10 -21.90
N GLU A 227 -5.17 -9.36 -21.59
CA GLU A 227 -6.40 -9.63 -20.85
C GLU A 227 -6.31 -9.14 -19.41
N GLN A 228 -5.17 -9.31 -18.74
CA GLN A 228 -4.95 -8.78 -17.40
C GLN A 228 -5.13 -7.26 -17.37
N ASP A 229 -4.58 -6.53 -18.35
CA ASP A 229 -4.71 -5.07 -18.47
C ASP A 229 -6.16 -4.64 -18.58
N LYS A 230 -6.92 -5.27 -19.47
CA LYS A 230 -8.35 -5.01 -19.64
C LYS A 230 -9.13 -5.23 -18.36
N PHE A 231 -8.79 -6.27 -17.60
CA PHE A 231 -9.45 -6.60 -16.35
C PHE A 231 -9.09 -5.59 -15.25
N ARG A 232 -7.81 -5.32 -15.03
CA ARG A 232 -7.31 -4.39 -14.01
C ARG A 232 -7.84 -2.97 -14.24
N MET A 233 -7.78 -2.48 -15.48
CA MET A 233 -8.29 -1.13 -15.84
C MET A 233 -9.81 -0.99 -15.75
N ARG A 234 -10.55 -2.10 -15.63
CA ARG A 234 -12.00 -2.10 -15.40
C ARG A 234 -12.38 -2.42 -13.95
N GLY A 235 -11.41 -2.62 -13.06
CA GLY A 235 -11.67 -3.08 -11.69
C GLY A 235 -12.27 -4.49 -11.63
N TRP A 236 -12.06 -5.31 -12.67
CA TRP A 236 -12.60 -6.66 -12.74
C TRP A 236 -11.68 -7.68 -12.09
N LYS A 237 -12.27 -8.62 -11.34
CA LYS A 237 -11.54 -9.77 -10.79
C LYS A 237 -11.13 -10.75 -11.89
N PRO A 238 -10.04 -11.50 -11.70
CA PRO A 238 -9.58 -12.50 -12.66
C PRO A 238 -10.71 -13.44 -13.11
N PRO A 239 -10.75 -13.84 -14.40
CA PRO A 239 -11.85 -14.62 -14.93
C PRO A 239 -11.90 -16.02 -14.29
N LYS A 240 -13.06 -16.36 -13.74
CA LYS A 240 -13.32 -17.68 -13.15
C LYS A 240 -13.53 -18.79 -14.20
N ARG A 241 -13.69 -18.43 -15.48
CA ARG A 241 -14.04 -19.32 -16.59
C ARG A 241 -13.19 -19.00 -17.81
N CYS A 242 -12.86 -20.02 -18.60
CA CYS A 242 -12.23 -19.84 -19.91
C CYS A 242 -13.18 -19.13 -20.89
N GLU A 243 -12.62 -18.55 -21.94
CA GLU A 243 -13.34 -17.82 -23.00
C GLU A 243 -14.54 -18.58 -23.54
N SER A 244 -14.33 -19.81 -24.03
CA SER A 244 -15.41 -20.68 -24.54
C SER A 244 -16.57 -20.90 -23.55
N CYS A 245 -16.30 -21.08 -22.25
CA CYS A 245 -17.36 -21.22 -21.24
C CYS A 245 -18.10 -19.89 -20.98
N ARG A 246 -17.42 -18.74 -21.10
CA ARG A 246 -18.06 -17.42 -20.99
C ARG A 246 -19.00 -17.18 -22.18
N GLU A 247 -18.53 -17.45 -23.40
CA GLU A 247 -19.29 -17.26 -24.64
C GLU A 247 -20.54 -18.14 -24.69
N ASN A 248 -20.40 -19.43 -24.39
CA ASN A 248 -21.54 -20.35 -24.35
C ASN A 248 -22.65 -19.88 -23.40
N ARG A 249 -22.27 -19.30 -22.26
CA ARG A 249 -23.24 -18.79 -21.28
C ARG A 249 -23.89 -17.48 -21.71
N HIS A 250 -23.15 -16.60 -22.39
CA HIS A 250 -23.70 -15.38 -22.97
C HIS A 250 -24.73 -15.71 -24.05
N GLY A 251 -24.38 -16.61 -24.98
CA GLY A 251 -25.30 -17.05 -26.04
C GLY A 251 -26.55 -17.76 -25.49
N GLN A 252 -26.43 -18.55 -24.42
CA GLN A 252 -27.60 -19.11 -23.75
C GLN A 252 -28.51 -18.02 -23.20
N ARG A 253 -27.98 -17.00 -22.50
CA ARG A 253 -28.81 -15.92 -21.93
C ARG A 253 -29.56 -15.11 -22.99
N GLU A 254 -28.94 -14.85 -24.14
CA GLU A 254 -29.57 -14.13 -25.25
C GLU A 254 -30.64 -14.98 -25.96
N ALA A 255 -30.50 -16.31 -25.96
CA ALA A 255 -31.52 -17.21 -26.52
C ALA A 255 -32.80 -17.34 -25.66
N TRP A 256 -32.80 -16.86 -24.42
CA TRP A 256 -33.95 -16.86 -23.50
C TRP A 256 -34.65 -15.49 -23.38
N LEU A 257 -34.17 -14.46 -24.09
CA LEU A 257 -34.76 -13.12 -24.17
C LEU A 257 -35.45 -12.92 -25.53
#